data_AF-A0A197JA58-F1
#
_entry.id   AF-A0A197JA58-F1
#
_cell.length_a   1.000
_cell.length_b   1.000
_cell.length_c   1.000
_cell.angle_alpha   90.00
_cell.angle_beta   90.00
_cell.angle_gamma   90.00
#
_symmetry.space_group_name_H-M   'P 1'
#
loop_
_entity.id
_entity.type
_entity.pdbx_description
1 polymer ?
#
loop_
_entity_poly.entity_id
_entity_poly.type
_entity_poly.pdbx_seq_one_letter_code
_entity_poly.pdbx_strand_id
1 'polypeptide(L)'
;MAKYTQIDEPTVSAHYAFASNVHDTRGASLAHVVGQEPALRKNNRENTSSTRVPPPLAANLGLTSHPEGGWYRETWRTTQLFRPDGYPGDRTAATAIYFVLGPDEVSQWHKVRSDELWLWQRGSPLELILGGSGEHPSATTSVIRLGPSVEEGEHPQGLVPGGVWQMARPVHGEVLVSCVVAPGFDYQDFTMLDK
;
A
#
# COMPACT_ATOMS: atom_id res chain seq x y z
N MET A 1 61.03 -17.93 3.30
CA MET A 1 60.38 -17.11 4.35
C MET A 1 58.93 -16.92 3.94
N ALA A 2 57.99 -17.39 4.77
CA ALA A 2 56.55 -17.30 4.54
C ALA A 2 55.92 -16.38 5.59
N LYS A 3 54.65 -15.99 5.36
CA LYS A 3 53.69 -15.19 6.17
C LYS A 3 53.55 -13.74 5.65
N TYR A 4 52.37 -13.14 5.48
CA TYR A 4 50.97 -13.46 5.83
C TYR A 4 50.05 -12.59 4.95
N THR A 5 48.85 -13.08 4.65
CA THR A 5 47.78 -12.38 3.92
C THR A 5 47.18 -11.26 4.77
N GLN A 6 46.80 -10.13 4.17
CA GLN A 6 45.85 -9.21 4.77
C GLN A 6 44.82 -8.80 3.71
N ILE A 7 43.56 -8.99 4.08
CA ILE A 7 42.35 -8.73 3.32
C ILE A 7 41.80 -7.44 3.92
N ASP A 8 41.54 -6.42 3.11
CA ASP A 8 40.94 -5.17 3.58
C ASP A 8 39.41 -5.33 3.68
N GLU A 9 38.88 -5.15 4.89
CA GLU A 9 37.46 -4.94 5.15
C GLU A 9 37.07 -3.44 5.05
N PRO A 10 35.81 -3.13 4.70
CA PRO A 10 35.39 -1.75 4.44
C PRO A 10 35.14 -0.94 5.72
N THR A 11 35.51 0.33 5.67
CA THR A 11 35.29 1.31 6.74
C THR A 11 33.83 1.77 6.75
N VAL A 12 33.08 1.42 7.81
CA VAL A 12 31.79 2.03 8.17
C VAL A 12 32.07 3.11 9.22
N SER A 13 31.71 4.36 8.94
CA SER A 13 31.33 5.30 10.00
C SER A 13 30.55 6.49 9.43
N ALA A 14 29.27 6.56 9.75
CA ALA A 14 28.52 7.82 9.78
C ALA A 14 27.57 7.77 10.98
N HIS A 15 27.98 8.45 12.04
CA HIS A 15 27.22 8.70 13.24
C HIS A 15 25.99 9.57 12.91
N TYR A 16 24.79 9.14 13.31
CA TYR A 16 23.64 10.04 13.49
C TYR A 16 23.34 10.16 14.99
N ALA A 17 23.49 11.37 15.51
CA ALA A 17 23.15 11.73 16.88
C ALA A 17 21.63 11.92 17.01
N PHE A 18 21.02 11.23 17.99
CA PHE A 18 19.67 11.51 18.45
C PHE A 18 19.69 12.72 19.38
N ALA A 19 19.00 13.80 19.03
CA ALA A 19 18.66 14.87 19.96
C ALA A 19 17.20 14.70 20.40
N SER A 20 17.00 14.31 21.65
CA SER A 20 15.72 14.31 22.34
C SER A 20 15.42 15.71 22.87
N ASN A 21 14.30 16.30 22.46
CA ASN A 21 13.69 17.42 23.18
C ASN A 21 12.24 17.07 23.51
N VAL A 22 12.00 16.82 24.79
CA VAL A 22 10.68 16.65 25.39
C VAL A 22 10.19 18.03 25.79
N HIS A 23 9.07 18.47 25.20
CA HIS A 23 8.28 19.56 25.76
C HIS A 23 6.88 19.08 26.12
N ASP A 24 6.64 19.08 27.43
CA ASP A 24 5.37 19.00 28.12
C ASP A 24 4.48 20.18 27.69
N THR A 25 3.29 19.90 27.15
CA THR A 25 2.14 20.80 27.26
C THR A 25 0.87 20.00 27.53
N ARG A 26 0.28 20.28 28.69
CA ARG A 26 -0.98 19.74 29.17
C ARG A 26 -2.16 20.37 28.41
N GLY A 27 -3.14 19.53 28.09
CA GLY A 27 -4.56 19.90 28.08
C GLY A 27 -5.07 20.69 26.88
N ALA A 28 -5.59 19.97 25.88
CA ALA A 28 -6.68 20.46 25.04
C ALA A 28 -7.59 19.29 24.62
N SER A 29 -8.81 19.31 25.16
CA SER A 29 -9.91 18.46 24.70
C SER A 29 -10.34 18.95 23.31
N LEU A 30 -10.22 18.08 22.30
CA LEU A 30 -10.68 18.35 20.93
C LEU A 30 -12.05 17.71 20.73
N ALA A 31 -13.06 18.58 20.62
CA ALA A 31 -14.41 18.22 20.24
C ALA A 31 -14.46 17.68 18.80
N HIS A 32 -15.30 16.66 18.61
CA HIS A 32 -15.64 16.05 17.33
C HIS A 32 -16.24 17.12 16.40
N VAL A 33 -15.56 17.42 15.29
CA VAL A 33 -16.15 18.18 14.18
C VAL A 33 -16.49 17.19 13.08
N VAL A 34 -17.76 16.84 12.99
CA VAL A 34 -18.34 16.10 11.85
C VAL A 34 -18.41 17.10 10.69
N GLY A 35 -17.46 17.02 9.77
CA GLY A 35 -17.53 17.73 8.50
C GLY A 35 -18.56 17.06 7.58
N GLN A 36 -19.55 17.81 7.12
CA GLN A 36 -20.51 17.39 6.11
C GLN A 36 -19.82 17.29 4.74
N GLU A 37 -19.98 16.14 4.06
CA GLU A 37 -19.57 15.95 2.66
C GLU A 37 -20.40 16.84 1.71
N PRO A 38 -19.81 17.44 0.66
CA PRO A 38 -20.57 18.02 -0.43
C PRO A 38 -21.16 16.91 -1.32
N ALA A 39 -22.48 16.97 -1.50
CA ALA A 39 -23.26 16.00 -2.25
C ALA A 39 -22.82 15.85 -3.71
N LEU A 40 -22.43 14.63 -4.10
CA LEU A 40 -22.36 14.24 -5.51
C LEU A 40 -23.77 14.34 -6.15
N ARG A 41 -23.86 15.05 -7.27
CA ARG A 41 -25.07 15.09 -8.11
C ARG A 41 -25.39 13.68 -8.60
N LYS A 42 -26.53 13.14 -8.17
CA LYS A 42 -27.09 11.85 -8.62
C LYS A 42 -27.59 11.99 -10.06
N ASN A 43 -26.82 11.50 -11.03
CA ASN A 43 -27.37 11.13 -12.32
C ASN A 43 -27.87 9.69 -12.23
N ASN A 44 -29.19 9.57 -12.26
CA ASN A 44 -29.93 8.32 -12.15
C ASN A 44 -29.77 7.50 -13.44
N ARG A 45 -28.79 6.60 -13.46
CA ARG A 45 -28.84 5.38 -14.27
C ARG A 45 -28.59 4.23 -13.30
N GLU A 46 -29.62 3.42 -13.11
CA GLU A 46 -29.58 2.19 -12.32
C GLU A 46 -28.54 1.25 -12.94
N ASN A 47 -27.29 1.39 -12.52
CA ASN A 47 -26.28 0.38 -12.75
C ASN A 47 -26.40 -0.60 -11.60
N THR A 48 -27.12 -1.70 -11.82
CA THR A 48 -27.22 -2.83 -10.89
C THR A 48 -25.86 -3.54 -10.82
N SER A 49 -24.88 -2.88 -10.20
CA SER A 49 -23.66 -3.53 -9.73
C SER A 49 -24.09 -4.48 -8.63
N SER A 50 -23.99 -5.79 -8.88
CA SER A 50 -24.26 -6.78 -7.85
C SER A 50 -23.32 -6.50 -6.68
N THR A 51 -23.89 -6.06 -5.57
CA THR A 51 -23.12 -5.70 -4.40
C THR A 51 -22.56 -7.00 -3.83
N ARG A 52 -21.25 -7.21 -4.00
CA ARG A 52 -20.57 -8.41 -3.49
C ARG A 52 -20.74 -8.42 -1.95
N VAL A 53 -21.04 -9.57 -1.37
CA VAL A 53 -21.18 -9.71 0.09
C VAL A 53 -19.78 -9.79 0.72
N PRO A 54 -19.42 -8.90 1.66
CA PRO A 54 -18.09 -8.92 2.28
C PRO A 54 -17.88 -10.16 3.13
N PRO A 55 -16.69 -10.79 3.10
CA PRO A 55 -16.33 -11.82 4.07
C PRO A 55 -16.32 -11.24 5.50
N PRO A 56 -16.41 -12.08 6.54
CA PRO A 56 -16.53 -11.61 7.92
C PRO A 56 -15.44 -10.61 8.34
N LEU A 57 -14.19 -10.83 7.94
CA LEU A 57 -13.10 -9.90 8.24
C LEU A 57 -13.33 -8.53 7.58
N ALA A 58 -13.64 -8.51 6.29
CA ALA A 58 -13.95 -7.29 5.56
C ALA A 58 -15.17 -6.56 6.15
N ALA A 59 -16.22 -7.29 6.54
CA ALA A 59 -17.41 -6.72 7.16
C ALA A 59 -17.08 -6.08 8.53
N ASN A 60 -16.31 -6.77 9.37
CA ASN A 60 -15.89 -6.26 10.69
C ASN A 60 -14.97 -5.03 10.57
N LEU A 61 -14.20 -4.94 9.50
CA LEU A 61 -13.34 -3.80 9.19
C LEU A 61 -14.06 -2.72 8.37
N GLY A 62 -15.34 -2.89 8.03
CA GLY A 62 -16.12 -1.93 7.25
C GLY A 62 -15.57 -1.68 5.84
N LEU A 63 -15.02 -2.70 5.20
CA LEU A 63 -14.43 -2.62 3.86
C LEU A 63 -15.49 -2.72 2.77
N THR A 64 -15.18 -2.14 1.61
CA THR A 64 -16.00 -2.21 0.39
C THR A 64 -15.23 -2.88 -0.73
N SER A 65 -15.91 -3.44 -1.74
CA SER A 65 -15.22 -4.08 -2.88
C SER A 65 -14.37 -3.06 -3.63
N HIS A 66 -13.12 -3.41 -3.93
CA HIS A 66 -12.23 -2.56 -4.73
C HIS A 66 -12.33 -2.90 -6.24
N PRO A 67 -12.17 -1.94 -7.17
CA PRO A 67 -12.24 -2.20 -8.62
C PRO A 67 -11.22 -3.22 -9.13
N GLU A 68 -10.03 -3.30 -8.51
CA GLU A 68 -8.99 -4.25 -8.90
C GLU A 68 -9.24 -5.68 -8.41
N GLY A 69 -10.17 -5.85 -7.47
CA GLY A 69 -10.41 -7.09 -6.72
C GLY A 69 -10.19 -6.89 -5.22
N GLY A 70 -10.70 -7.81 -4.40
CA GLY A 70 -10.61 -7.71 -2.95
C GLY A 70 -11.49 -6.61 -2.32
N TRP A 71 -11.17 -6.29 -1.07
CA TRP A 71 -11.95 -5.42 -0.20
C TRP A 71 -11.03 -4.38 0.44
N TYR A 72 -11.42 -3.11 0.41
CA TYR A 72 -10.58 -2.03 0.91
C TYR A 72 -11.36 -0.96 1.68
N ARG A 73 -10.62 -0.17 2.45
CA ARG A 73 -11.07 1.09 3.06
C ARG A 73 -9.88 1.98 3.36
N GLU A 74 -9.95 3.24 2.98
CA GLU A 74 -9.01 4.27 3.44
C GLU A 74 -9.16 4.50 4.96
N THR A 75 -8.06 4.32 5.69
CA THR A 75 -8.00 4.46 7.15
C THR A 75 -7.31 5.74 7.58
N TRP A 76 -6.47 6.31 6.72
CA TRP A 76 -5.72 7.52 7.01
C TRP A 76 -5.40 8.29 5.73
N ARG A 77 -5.49 9.62 5.83
CA ARG A 77 -5.03 10.57 4.82
C ARG A 77 -4.47 11.78 5.54
N THR A 78 -3.28 12.22 5.15
CA THR A 78 -2.71 13.44 5.74
C THR A 78 -3.48 14.68 5.29
N THR A 79 -3.51 15.72 6.12
CA THR A 79 -4.27 16.94 5.83
C THR A 79 -3.49 17.96 5.02
N GLN A 80 -2.15 17.91 5.04
CA GLN A 80 -1.30 18.83 4.27
C GLN A 80 -1.31 18.43 2.79
N LEU A 81 -1.57 19.42 1.94
CA LEU A 81 -1.41 19.32 0.49
C LEU A 81 -0.09 19.96 0.07
N PHE A 82 0.53 19.35 -0.93
CA PHE A 82 1.68 19.90 -1.63
C PHE A 82 1.64 19.45 -3.09
N ARG A 83 2.45 20.06 -3.94
CA ARG A 83 2.52 19.71 -5.36
C ARG A 83 3.87 19.06 -5.66
N PRO A 84 3.97 17.72 -5.65
CA PRO A 84 5.20 17.05 -6.03
C PRO A 84 5.49 17.24 -7.52
N ASP A 85 6.77 17.28 -7.88
CA ASP A 85 7.20 17.40 -9.28
C ASP A 85 6.67 16.25 -10.13
N GLY A 86 6.18 16.57 -11.34
CA GLY A 86 5.64 15.59 -12.27
C GLY A 86 4.20 15.13 -11.99
N TYR A 87 3.52 15.66 -10.96
CA TYR A 87 2.11 15.37 -10.68
C TYR A 87 1.17 16.36 -11.37
N PRO A 88 -0.03 15.91 -11.80
CA PRO A 88 -0.99 16.77 -12.49
C PRO A 88 -1.65 17.80 -11.55
N GLY A 89 -1.57 17.60 -10.23
CA GLY A 89 -2.18 18.43 -9.22
C GLY A 89 -1.58 18.21 -7.83
N ASP A 90 -2.20 18.81 -6.83
CA ASP A 90 -1.79 18.67 -5.44
C ASP A 90 -2.07 17.25 -4.93
N ARG A 91 -1.24 16.79 -3.99
CA ARG A 91 -1.37 15.51 -3.30
C ARG A 91 -1.23 15.71 -1.80
N THR A 92 -1.85 14.80 -1.05
CA THR A 92 -1.56 14.65 0.37
C THR A 92 -0.19 14.01 0.54
N ALA A 93 0.49 14.26 1.65
CA ALA A 93 1.78 13.61 1.95
C ALA A 93 1.72 12.07 1.92
N ALA A 94 0.64 11.48 2.44
CA ALA A 94 0.44 10.04 2.40
C ALA A 94 -1.04 9.66 2.58
N THR A 95 -1.37 8.43 2.22
CA THR A 95 -2.64 7.75 2.52
C THR A 95 -2.34 6.34 3.00
N ALA A 96 -3.23 5.77 3.83
CA ALA A 96 -3.20 4.35 4.17
C ALA A 96 -4.58 3.70 4.00
N ILE A 97 -4.58 2.44 3.62
CA ILE A 97 -5.78 1.61 3.52
C ILE A 97 -5.62 0.32 4.32
N TYR A 98 -6.74 -0.29 4.69
CA TYR A 98 -6.80 -1.75 4.85
C TYR A 98 -7.17 -2.38 3.52
N PHE A 99 -6.60 -3.56 3.25
CA PHE A 99 -6.92 -4.37 2.07
C PHE A 99 -6.99 -5.86 2.41
N VAL A 100 -8.05 -6.53 1.95
CA VAL A 100 -8.30 -7.96 2.17
C VAL A 100 -8.53 -8.67 0.85
N LEU A 101 -7.86 -9.82 0.68
CA LEU A 101 -8.11 -10.75 -0.41
C LEU A 101 -8.53 -12.11 0.17
N GLY A 102 -9.63 -12.65 -0.33
CA GLY A 102 -10.03 -14.04 -0.08
C GLY A 102 -9.21 -15.06 -0.91
N PRO A 103 -9.32 -16.37 -0.61
CA PRO A 103 -8.47 -17.44 -1.18
C PRO A 103 -8.37 -17.51 -2.72
N ASP A 104 -9.39 -17.03 -3.43
CA ASP A 104 -9.45 -17.03 -4.91
C ASP A 104 -9.53 -15.61 -5.50
N GLU A 105 -9.38 -14.57 -4.65
CA GLU A 105 -9.37 -13.19 -5.11
C GLU A 105 -7.97 -12.77 -5.54
N VAL A 106 -7.94 -11.97 -6.60
CA VAL A 106 -6.72 -11.38 -7.13
C VAL A 106 -6.93 -9.87 -7.16
N SER A 107 -5.96 -9.14 -6.63
CA SER A 107 -5.76 -7.74 -6.99
C SER A 107 -5.13 -7.72 -8.36
N GLN A 108 -5.92 -7.46 -9.39
CA GLN A 108 -5.51 -7.49 -10.79
C GLN A 108 -4.39 -6.48 -11.09
N TRP A 109 -3.76 -6.64 -12.25
CA TRP A 109 -2.69 -5.75 -12.71
C TRP A 109 -3.11 -4.29 -12.70
N HIS A 110 -2.38 -3.50 -11.92
CA HIS A 110 -2.54 -2.06 -11.84
C HIS A 110 -1.20 -1.35 -11.61
N LYS A 111 -1.19 -0.04 -11.77
CA LYS A 111 -0.10 0.87 -11.42
C LYS A 111 -0.63 2.02 -10.61
N VAL A 112 0.16 2.45 -9.65
CA VAL A 112 0.04 3.75 -8.99
C VAL A 112 1.27 4.59 -9.34
N ARG A 113 1.12 5.92 -9.35
CA ARG A 113 2.25 6.83 -9.64
C ARG A 113 3.31 6.85 -8.54
N SER A 114 2.87 6.79 -7.28
CA SER A 114 3.73 6.90 -6.10
C SER A 114 4.24 5.54 -5.65
N ASP A 115 5.28 5.53 -4.82
CA ASP A 115 5.66 4.31 -4.11
C ASP A 115 4.52 3.83 -3.21
N GLU A 116 4.30 2.52 -3.18
CA GLU A 116 3.32 1.85 -2.33
C GLU A 116 3.99 0.81 -1.44
N LEU A 117 3.87 0.99 -0.13
CA LEU A 117 4.35 0.07 0.87
C LEU A 117 3.21 -0.86 1.30
N TRP A 118 3.39 -2.15 1.04
CA TRP A 118 2.51 -3.22 1.48
C TRP A 118 3.00 -3.80 2.80
N LEU A 119 2.11 -3.90 3.78
CA LEU A 119 2.41 -4.32 5.16
C LEU A 119 1.51 -5.50 5.51
N TRP A 120 2.07 -6.70 5.59
CA TRP A 120 1.32 -7.87 6.04
C TRP A 120 0.87 -7.70 7.48
N GLN A 121 -0.38 -8.06 7.78
CA GLN A 121 -0.95 -7.95 9.13
C GLN A 121 -1.40 -9.30 9.68
N ARG A 122 -2.10 -10.10 8.87
CA ARG A 122 -2.70 -11.36 9.32
C ARG A 122 -3.07 -12.26 8.15
N GLY A 123 -3.03 -13.56 8.37
CA GLY A 123 -3.67 -14.57 7.52
C GLY A 123 -2.67 -15.32 6.66
N SER A 124 -3.10 -15.72 5.46
CA SER A 124 -2.22 -16.34 4.47
C SER A 124 -1.06 -15.41 4.13
N PRO A 125 0.12 -15.92 3.75
CA PRO A 125 1.09 -15.16 2.98
C PRO A 125 0.44 -14.65 1.68
N LEU A 126 0.95 -13.51 1.20
CA LEU A 126 0.56 -12.85 -0.04
C LEU A 126 1.72 -12.92 -1.03
N GLU A 127 1.45 -13.29 -2.28
CA GLU A 127 2.38 -13.05 -3.37
C GLU A 127 2.10 -11.67 -3.97
N LEU A 128 3.08 -10.78 -3.85
CA LEU A 128 3.09 -9.46 -4.48
C LEU A 128 4.00 -9.52 -5.71
N ILE A 129 3.42 -9.40 -6.89
CA ILE A 129 4.06 -9.70 -8.17
C ILE A 129 4.28 -8.40 -8.92
N LEU A 130 5.53 -8.14 -9.32
CA LEU A 130 5.95 -6.90 -9.98
C LEU A 130 6.23 -7.17 -11.46
N GLY A 131 5.59 -6.39 -12.32
CA GLY A 131 5.63 -6.51 -13.78
C GLY A 131 6.43 -5.41 -14.48
N GLY A 132 7.31 -4.68 -13.79
CA GLY A 132 8.09 -3.58 -14.38
C GLY A 132 7.25 -2.34 -14.73
N SER A 133 7.86 -1.33 -15.35
CA SER A 133 7.27 0.01 -15.52
C SER A 133 6.84 0.37 -16.95
N GLY A 134 6.75 -0.63 -17.83
CA GLY A 134 6.34 -0.41 -19.22
C GLY A 134 4.85 -0.07 -19.38
N GLU A 135 4.42 0.08 -20.64
CA GLU A 135 3.00 0.27 -20.98
C GLU A 135 2.13 -0.92 -20.56
N HIS A 136 2.70 -2.12 -20.53
CA HIS A 136 2.06 -3.36 -20.06
C HIS A 136 2.96 -4.10 -19.07
N PRO A 137 2.41 -5.01 -18.24
CA PRO A 137 3.22 -5.89 -17.41
C PRO A 137 4.21 -6.70 -18.26
N SER A 138 5.45 -6.76 -17.80
CA SER A 138 6.53 -7.55 -18.37
C SER A 138 6.21 -9.05 -18.32
N ALA A 139 6.64 -9.78 -19.36
CA ALA A 139 6.60 -11.24 -19.37
C ALA A 139 7.49 -11.84 -18.27
N THR A 140 8.58 -11.16 -17.90
CA THR A 140 9.43 -11.51 -16.77
C THR A 140 8.99 -10.71 -15.55
N THR A 141 8.52 -11.40 -14.51
CA THR A 141 8.06 -10.79 -13.26
C THR A 141 9.00 -11.14 -12.10
N SER A 142 8.96 -10.33 -11.04
CA SER A 142 9.52 -10.69 -9.74
C SER A 142 8.40 -10.84 -8.71
N VAL A 143 8.66 -11.60 -7.65
CA VAL A 143 7.67 -11.86 -6.59
C VAL A 143 8.29 -11.56 -5.24
N ILE A 144 7.60 -10.74 -4.45
CA ILE A 144 7.85 -10.55 -3.03
C ILE A 144 6.80 -11.37 -2.29
N ARG A 145 7.23 -12.33 -1.45
CA ARG A 145 6.29 -13.07 -0.60
C ARG A 145 6.13 -12.35 0.73
N LEU A 146 4.95 -11.78 0.96
CA LEU A 146 4.65 -11.13 2.22
C LEU A 146 4.05 -12.10 3.21
N GLY A 147 4.53 -12.10 4.45
CA GLY A 147 4.07 -13.03 5.46
C GLY A 147 4.92 -12.98 6.73
N PRO A 148 4.56 -13.78 7.75
CA PRO A 148 5.21 -13.76 9.04
C PRO A 148 6.53 -14.56 9.10
N SER A 149 6.78 -15.49 8.19
CA SER A 149 7.90 -16.43 8.28
C SER A 149 9.20 -15.84 7.73
N VAL A 150 9.78 -14.88 8.45
CA VAL A 150 11.01 -14.16 8.04
C VAL A 150 12.18 -15.12 7.82
N GLU A 151 12.33 -16.09 8.71
CA GLU A 151 13.38 -17.10 8.66
C GLU A 151 13.24 -18.05 7.44
N GLU A 152 12.06 -18.07 6.82
CA GLU A 152 11.75 -18.86 5.61
C GLU A 152 11.75 -18.00 4.34
N GLY A 153 12.16 -16.72 4.45
CA GLY A 153 12.29 -15.79 3.33
C GLY A 153 11.02 -15.00 3.01
N GLU A 154 10.02 -15.00 3.88
CA GLU A 154 8.88 -14.07 3.78
C GLU A 154 9.25 -12.69 4.33
N HIS A 155 8.52 -11.66 3.88
CA HIS A 155 8.74 -10.30 4.31
C HIS A 155 7.47 -9.72 4.94
N PRO A 156 7.51 -9.19 6.18
CA PRO A 156 6.35 -8.50 6.75
C PRO A 156 5.96 -7.24 5.98
N GLN A 157 6.87 -6.70 5.16
CA GLN A 157 6.65 -5.53 4.31
C GLN A 157 7.28 -5.70 2.93
N GLY A 158 6.67 -5.10 1.90
CA GLY A 158 7.21 -5.03 0.54
C GLY A 158 6.92 -3.68 -0.09
N LEU A 159 7.87 -3.15 -0.84
CA LEU A 159 7.74 -1.88 -1.55
C LEU A 159 7.50 -2.15 -3.03
N VAL A 160 6.45 -1.55 -3.59
CA VAL A 160 6.28 -1.41 -5.04
C VAL A 160 6.67 0.02 -5.41
N PRO A 161 7.74 0.20 -6.20
CA PRO A 161 8.11 1.54 -6.68
C PRO A 161 7.01 2.14 -7.56
N GLY A 162 6.88 3.46 -7.50
CA GLY A 162 5.93 4.21 -8.32
C GLY A 162 6.09 3.91 -9.83
N GLY A 163 4.96 3.73 -10.50
CA GLY A 163 4.90 3.41 -11.92
C GLY A 163 5.22 1.96 -12.28
N VAL A 164 5.39 1.07 -11.30
CA VAL A 164 5.59 -0.37 -11.54
C VAL A 164 4.24 -1.09 -11.53
N TRP A 165 4.00 -1.94 -12.53
CA TRP A 165 2.86 -2.85 -12.56
C TRP A 165 2.91 -3.80 -11.38
N GLN A 166 1.81 -3.91 -10.65
CA GLN A 166 1.66 -4.79 -9.50
C GLN A 166 0.37 -5.61 -9.60
N MET A 167 0.45 -6.84 -9.09
CA MET A 167 -0.65 -7.77 -8.91
C MET A 167 -0.44 -8.48 -7.59
N ALA A 168 -1.51 -8.78 -6.87
CA ALA A 168 -1.40 -9.49 -5.60
C ALA A 168 -2.43 -10.61 -5.48
N ARG A 169 -2.02 -11.72 -4.86
CA ARG A 169 -2.91 -12.85 -4.57
C ARG A 169 -2.48 -13.57 -3.28
N PRO A 170 -3.42 -14.10 -2.50
CA PRO A 170 -3.07 -14.97 -1.39
C PRO A 170 -2.50 -16.30 -1.88
N VAL A 171 -1.68 -16.95 -1.05
CA VAL A 171 -1.13 -18.27 -1.35
C VAL A 171 -2.17 -19.38 -1.10
N HIS A 172 -2.88 -19.35 0.03
CA HIS A 172 -3.79 -20.44 0.41
C HIS A 172 -5.03 -20.02 1.20
N GLY A 173 -5.13 -18.78 1.67
CA GLY A 173 -6.24 -18.35 2.53
C GLY A 173 -6.51 -16.85 2.47
N GLU A 174 -7.47 -16.38 3.26
CA GLU A 174 -7.69 -14.93 3.42
C GLU A 174 -6.43 -14.25 3.97
N VAL A 175 -6.10 -13.08 3.42
CA VAL A 175 -5.00 -12.24 3.89
C VAL A 175 -5.47 -10.81 4.12
N LEU A 176 -4.99 -10.22 5.20
CA LEU A 176 -5.12 -8.79 5.51
C LEU A 176 -3.76 -8.13 5.41
N VAL A 177 -3.71 -7.04 4.65
CA VAL A 177 -2.57 -6.14 4.58
C VAL A 177 -3.03 -4.69 4.85
N SER A 178 -2.07 -3.83 5.16
CA SER A 178 -2.23 -2.39 5.01
C SER A 178 -1.36 -1.92 3.86
N CYS A 179 -1.83 -0.96 3.07
CA CYS A 179 -1.02 -0.32 2.05
C CYS A 179 -0.87 1.16 2.37
N VAL A 180 0.33 1.70 2.23
CA VAL A 180 0.65 3.11 2.41
C VAL A 180 1.22 3.67 1.12
N VAL A 181 0.64 4.74 0.60
CA VAL A 181 1.06 5.38 -0.64
C VAL A 181 1.57 6.78 -0.33
N ALA A 182 2.77 7.12 -0.81
CA ALA A 182 3.40 8.42 -0.57
C ALA A 182 4.19 8.89 -1.83
N PRO A 183 3.86 10.06 -2.43
CA PRO A 183 2.72 10.95 -2.15
C PRO A 183 1.37 10.23 -2.17
N GLY A 184 0.40 10.72 -1.39
CA GLY A 184 -0.88 10.05 -1.14
C GLY A 184 -1.67 9.69 -2.39
N PHE A 185 -2.42 8.59 -2.32
CA PHE A 185 -3.20 8.05 -3.42
C PHE A 185 -4.27 9.03 -3.92
N ASP A 186 -4.39 9.08 -5.25
CA ASP A 186 -5.46 9.75 -6.00
C ASP A 186 -5.82 8.88 -7.21
N TYR A 187 -7.12 8.75 -7.51
CA TYR A 187 -7.58 7.94 -8.64
C TYR A 187 -7.06 8.44 -10.00
N GLN A 188 -6.69 9.71 -10.13
CA GLN A 188 -6.04 10.23 -11.34
C GLN A 188 -4.66 9.61 -11.61
N ASP A 189 -4.06 8.99 -10.60
CA ASP A 189 -2.74 8.35 -10.66
C ASP A 189 -2.82 6.82 -10.70
N PHE A 190 -4.04 6.27 -10.76
CA PHE A 190 -4.30 4.84 -10.77
C PHE A 190 -4.62 4.36 -12.18
N THR A 191 -3.92 3.33 -12.63
CA THR A 191 -4.15 2.72 -13.96
C THR A 191 -4.33 1.23 -13.81
N MET A 192 -5.41 0.70 -14.39
CA MET A 192 -5.67 -0.74 -14.50
C MET A 192 -5.28 -1.22 -15.90
N LEU A 193 -4.90 -2.48 -16.00
CA LEU A 193 -4.83 -3.13 -17.31
C LEU A 193 -6.27 -3.41 -17.78
N ASP A 194 -6.64 -2.89 -18.95
CA ASP A 194 -7.93 -3.18 -19.57
C ASP A 194 -8.08 -4.69 -19.82
N LYS A 195 -9.31 -5.19 -19.71
CA LYS A 195 -9.65 -6.60 -19.93
C LYS A 195 -9.87 -6.94 -21.40
#